data_AF-N8YR14-F1
#
_entry.id   AF-N8YR14-F1
#
_cell.length_a   1.000
_cell.length_b   1.000
_cell.length_c   1.000
_cell.angle_alpha   90.00
_cell.angle_beta   90.00
_cell.angle_gamma   90.00
#
_symmetry.space_group_name_H-M   'P 1'
#
loop_
_entity.id
_entity.type
_entity.pdbx_description
1 polymer ?
#
loop_
_entity_poly.entity_id
_entity_poly.type
_entity_poly.pdbx_seq_one_letter_code
_entity_poly.pdbx_strand_id
1 'polypeptide(L)' 'MVDFIQNNKDRYGVEAICRILPIAASTYYRALDLVDNPEHRAKRAL' A
#
# COMPACT_ATOMS: atom_id res chain seq x y z
N MET A 1 5.74 -3.18 -0.36
CA MET A 1 4.47 -3.45 0.37
C MET A 1 3.26 -3.18 -0.52
N VAL A 2 2.98 -1.94 -0.92
CA VAL A 2 1.80 -1.58 -1.73
C VAL A 2 1.74 -2.38 -3.03
N ASP A 3 2.83 -2.42 -3.79
CA ASP A 3 2.94 -3.17 -5.05
C ASP A 3 2.60 -4.67 -4.88
N PHE A 4 3.17 -5.29 -3.84
CA PHE A 4 2.88 -6.68 -3.49
C PHE A 4 1.39 -6.92 -3.21
N ILE A 5 0.75 -6.04 -2.43
CA ILE A 5 -0.69 -6.12 -2.16
C ILE A 5 -1.48 -5.90 -3.46
N GLN A 6 -1.09 -4.92 -4.28
CA GLN A 6 -1.77 -4.58 -5.53
C GLN A 6 -1.76 -5.73 -6.54
N ASN A 7 -0.63 -6.44 -6.66
CA ASN A 7 -0.48 -7.55 -7.59
C ASN A 7 -1.22 -8.81 -7.12
N ASN A 8 -1.47 -8.95 -5.83
CA ASN A 8 -2.04 -10.15 -5.22
C ASN A 8 -3.49 -9.97 -4.73
N LYS A 9 -4.00 -8.73 -4.65
CA LYS A 9 -5.34 -8.42 -4.12
C LYS A 9 -6.47 -9.09 -4.91
N ASP A 10 -6.28 -9.30 -6.21
CA ASP A 10 -7.29 -9.92 -7.07
C ASP A 10 -7.45 -11.41 -6.73
N ARG A 11 -6.32 -12.07 -6.43
CA ARG A 11 -6.29 -13.50 -6.11
C ARG A 11 -6.63 -13.82 -4.67
N TYR A 12 -6.21 -12.98 -3.72
CA TYR A 12 -6.32 -13.29 -2.28
C TYR A 12 -7.14 -12.28 -1.48
N GLY A 13 -7.41 -11.09 -2.03
CA GLY A 13 -8.02 -9.98 -1.31
C GLY A 13 -7.03 -9.21 -0.43
N VAL A 14 -7.28 -7.90 -0.29
CA VAL A 14 -6.43 -7.00 0.52
C VAL A 14 -6.40 -7.43 1.99
N GLU A 15 -7.54 -7.81 2.56
CA GLU A 15 -7.65 -8.16 3.98
C GLU A 15 -6.84 -9.41 4.37
N ALA A 16 -6.79 -10.42 3.49
CA ALA A 16 -6.00 -11.63 3.75
C ALA A 16 -4.50 -11.31 3.75
N ILE A 17 -4.05 -10.48 2.80
CA ILE A 17 -2.65 -10.07 2.70
C ILE A 17 -2.26 -9.17 3.89
N CYS A 18 -3.14 -8.25 4.31
CA CYS A 18 -2.94 -7.39 5.48
C CYS A 18 -2.77 -8.20 6.78
N ARG A 19 -3.47 -9.33 6.92
CA ARG A 19 -3.28 -10.26 8.04
C ARG A 19 -1.91 -10.95 8.04
N ILE A 20 -1.34 -11.24 6.86
CA ILE A 20 -0.02 -11.89 6.71
C ILE A 20 1.12 -10.89 6.88
N LEU A 21 0.93 -9.63 6.46
CA LEU A 21 1.92 -8.54 6.56
C LEU A 21 1.88 -7.79 7.90
N PRO A 22 1.30 -8.38 8.95
CA PRO A 22 0.63 -7.72 10.08
C PRO A 22 0.46 -6.19 9.98
N ILE A 23 -0.31 -5.71 9.00
CA ILE A 23 -0.65 -4.28 8.86
C ILE A 23 -2.16 -4.09 8.83
N ALA A 24 -2.63 -2.93 9.28
CA ALA A 24 -4.00 -2.52 9.07
C ALA A 24 -4.25 -2.15 7.60
N ALA A 25 -5.46 -2.41 7.09
CA ALA A 25 -5.85 -2.01 5.73
C ALA A 25 -5.76 -0.49 5.52
N SER A 26 -5.99 0.30 6.56
CA SER A 26 -5.81 1.77 6.55
C SER A 26 -4.37 2.18 6.20
N THR A 27 -3.38 1.43 6.68
CA THR A 27 -1.96 1.63 6.32
C THR A 27 -1.72 1.37 4.84
N TYR A 28 -2.35 0.35 4.27
CA TYR A 28 -2.26 0.05 2.84
C TYR A 28 -2.85 1.17 1.98
N TYR A 29 -4.07 1.62 2.26
CA TYR A 29 -4.69 2.69 1.46
C TYR A 29 -3.95 4.01 1.56
N ARG A 30 -3.43 4.38 2.74
CA ARG A 30 -2.58 5.56 2.90
C ARG A 30 -1.28 5.44 2.10
N ALA A 31 -0.66 4.26 2.07
CA ALA A 31 0.53 4.04 1.29
C ALA A 31 0.24 3.99 -0.22
N LEU A 32 -0.95 3.52 -0.62
CA LEU A 32 -1.41 3.54 -2.01
C LEU A 32 -1.59 4.97 -2.52
N ASP A 33 -2.22 5.85 -1.72
CA ASP A 33 -2.38 7.27 -2.03
C ASP A 33 -1.02 7.97 -2.28
N LEU A 34 -0.02 7.67 -1.44
CA LEU A 34 1.36 8.17 -1.59
C LEU A 34 2.14 7.56 -2.78
N VAL A 35 1.65 6.46 -3.37
CA VAL A 35 2.24 5.85 -4.58
C VAL A 35 1.60 6.42 -5.83
N ASP A 36 0.28 6.57 -5.83
CA ASP A 36 -0.52 7.10 -6.95
C ASP A 36 -0.28 8.60 -7.15
N ASN A 37 -0.12 9.36 -6.05
CA ASN A 37 0.26 10.76 -6.05
C ASN A 37 1.71 10.94 -5.58
N PRO A 38 2.72 10.77 -6.46
CA PRO A 38 4.11 11.02 -6.12
C PRO A 38 4.37 12.47 -5.70
N GLU A 39 3.49 13.43 -6.04
CA GLU A 39 3.57 14.82 -5.60
C GLU A 39 3.32 15.00 -4.08
N HIS A 40 2.65 14.03 -3.43
CA HIS A 40 2.47 13.97 -1.97
C HIS A 40 3.59 13.23 -1.24
N ARG A 41 4.52 12.57 -1.95
CA ARG A 41 5.77 12.14 -1.30
C ARG A 41 6.52 13.41 -0.98
N ALA A 42 6.49 13.78 0.30
CA ALA A 42 7.26 14.89 0.84
C ALA A 42 8.60 14.97 0.10
N LYS A 43 8.85 16.08 -0.60
CA LYS A 43 10.10 16.38 -1.28
C LYS A 43 11.23 15.97 -0.33
N ARG A 44 11.85 14.81 -0.56
CA ARG A 44 13.14 14.53 0.05
C ARG A 44 14.08 15.45 -0.71
N ALA A 45 14.34 16.61 -0.12
CA ALA A 45 15.36 17.52 -0.59
C ALA A 45 16.66 16.71 -0.74
N LEU A 46 17.24 16.82 -1.94
CA LEU A 46 18.49 16.20 -2.34
C LEU A 46 19.65 16.70 -1.45
#